data_AF-A0A1N7LBE5-F1
#
_entry.id   AF-A0A1N7LBE5-F1
#
_cell.length_a   1.000
_cell.length_b   1.000
_cell.length_c   1.000
_cell.angle_alpha   90.00
_cell.angle_beta   90.00
_cell.angle_gamma   90.00
#
_symmetry.space_group_name_H-M   'P 1'
#
loop_
_entity.id
_entity.type
_entity.pdbx_description
1 polymer ?
#
loop_
_entity_poly.entity_id
_entity_poly.type
_entity_poly.pdbx_seq_one_letter_code
_entity_poly.pdbx_strand_id
1 'polypeptide(L)'
;MKHSFSAWLTSTRDADLTELRAVVQNAPAEWEDVETLPQAQARIEALAGVDDQTRRARQMDLARAFLSFEKARARPRGVGLLSFGPSVFALMAIVLGVISFGIFSKTEPTLLDQLSDTETARGLITFIFALGVMSLALIIVSASFISDGSRPHAFDRAKEVFTSLVAILGTILGFYFGVGEAERLEEAQANAAQSSLVAPNAPQTGIVAPDPAPMPDPAPGTE
;
A
#
# COMPACT_ATOMS: atom_id res chain seq x y z
N MET A 1 -22.42 20.24 13.74
CA MET A 1 -22.48 21.23 14.85
C MET A 1 -21.44 22.31 14.55
N LYS A 2 -21.86 23.57 14.42
CA LYS A 2 -20.92 24.69 14.25
C LYS A 2 -20.23 24.93 15.60
N HIS A 3 -18.91 25.06 15.62
CA HIS A 3 -18.19 25.47 16.83
C HIS A 3 -18.24 26.99 16.93
N SER A 4 -19.11 27.51 17.79
CA SER A 4 -19.10 28.93 18.13
C SER A 4 -17.83 29.28 18.92
N PHE A 5 -17.40 30.54 18.82
CA PHE A 5 -16.27 31.06 19.59
C PHE A 5 -16.51 30.92 21.10
N SER A 6 -17.75 31.14 21.56
CA SER A 6 -18.15 30.99 22.96
C SER A 6 -18.01 29.55 23.47
N ALA A 7 -18.42 28.55 22.69
CA ALA A 7 -18.25 27.14 23.04
C ALA A 7 -16.77 26.74 23.10
N TRP A 8 -15.93 27.28 22.20
CA TRP A 8 -14.48 27.07 22.28
C TRP A 8 -13.88 27.73 23.52
N LEU A 9 -14.21 29.00 23.79
CA LEU A 9 -13.65 29.80 24.88
C LEU A 9 -14.01 29.23 26.28
N THR A 10 -15.17 28.62 26.40
CA THR A 10 -15.59 27.93 27.63
C THR A 10 -14.91 26.58 27.81
N SER A 11 -14.52 25.91 26.72
CA SER A 11 -13.80 24.63 26.76
C SER A 11 -12.28 24.78 26.95
N THR A 12 -11.69 25.90 26.53
CA THR A 12 -10.25 26.13 26.67
C THR A 12 -9.88 26.41 28.14
N ARG A 13 -8.77 25.81 28.61
CA ARG A 13 -8.25 25.96 29.98
C ARG A 13 -7.13 26.98 30.10
N ASP A 14 -6.99 27.85 29.10
CA ASP A 14 -5.97 28.90 29.13
C ASP A 14 -6.22 29.85 30.32
N ALA A 15 -5.17 30.09 31.11
CA ALA A 15 -5.23 30.93 32.31
C ALA A 15 -5.36 32.41 31.93
N ASP A 16 -4.77 32.81 30.81
CA ASP A 16 -4.77 34.19 30.31
C ASP A 16 -6.18 34.64 29.86
N LEU A 17 -7.08 33.68 29.59
CA LEU A 17 -8.43 33.95 29.09
C LEU A 17 -9.51 33.96 30.19
N THR A 18 -9.12 33.97 31.47
CA THR A 18 -10.06 33.84 32.59
C THR A 18 -11.00 35.05 32.70
N GLU A 19 -10.50 36.27 32.54
CA GLU A 19 -11.34 37.48 32.58
C GLU A 19 -12.33 37.51 31.40
N LEU A 20 -11.84 37.23 30.18
CA LEU A 20 -12.67 37.18 28.99
C LEU A 20 -13.76 36.10 29.09
N ARG A 21 -13.42 34.93 29.66
CA ARG A 21 -14.38 33.85 29.90
C ARG A 21 -15.47 34.29 30.87
N ALA A 22 -15.14 35.01 31.94
CA ALA A 22 -16.13 35.53 32.89
C ALA A 22 -17.10 36.50 32.21
N VAL A 23 -16.61 37.39 31.34
CA VAL A 23 -17.44 38.32 30.56
C VAL A 23 -18.41 37.57 29.65
N VAL A 24 -17.92 36.57 28.90
CA VAL A 24 -18.76 35.77 27.99
C VAL A 24 -19.76 34.92 28.76
N GLN A 25 -19.41 34.40 29.93
CA GLN A 25 -20.30 33.61 30.78
C GLN A 25 -21.43 34.43 31.39
N ASN A 26 -21.23 35.73 31.63
CA ASN A 26 -22.27 36.61 32.17
C ASN A 26 -23.36 36.97 31.15
N ALA A 27 -23.08 36.87 29.84
CA ALA A 27 -24.01 37.24 28.78
C ALA A 27 -23.96 36.29 27.56
N PRO A 28 -24.17 34.96 27.74
CA PRO A 28 -23.91 33.96 26.69
C PRO A 28 -24.70 34.19 25.40
N ALA A 29 -25.93 34.72 25.50
CA ALA A 29 -26.79 35.01 24.35
C ALA A 29 -26.20 36.09 23.41
N GLU A 30 -25.40 37.02 23.93
CA GLU A 30 -24.79 38.08 23.11
C GLU A 30 -23.60 37.59 22.27
N TRP A 31 -23.07 36.42 22.61
CA TRP A 31 -21.87 35.82 22.01
C TRP A 31 -22.16 34.62 21.11
N GLU A 32 -23.43 34.23 20.95
CA GLU A 32 -23.81 33.04 20.18
C GLU A 32 -23.54 33.22 18.67
N ASP A 33 -23.79 34.43 18.16
CA ASP A 33 -23.64 34.79 16.73
C ASP A 33 -22.28 35.38 16.37
N VAL A 34 -21.32 35.39 17.31
CA VAL A 34 -19.99 35.99 17.08
C VAL A 34 -19.11 34.99 16.33
N GLU A 35 -18.99 35.18 15.02
CA GLU A 35 -18.18 34.34 14.14
C GLU A 35 -16.87 35.01 13.70
N THR A 36 -16.75 36.34 13.82
CA THR A 36 -15.61 37.12 13.31
C THR A 36 -15.02 38.06 14.37
N LEU A 37 -13.72 38.37 14.23
CA LEU A 37 -13.03 39.30 15.12
C LEU A 37 -13.70 40.69 15.22
N PRO A 38 -14.15 41.32 14.11
CA PRO A 38 -14.81 42.63 14.19
C PRO A 38 -16.14 42.60 14.96
N GLN A 39 -16.92 41.53 14.83
CA GLN A 39 -18.15 41.36 15.62
C GLN A 39 -17.84 41.28 17.10
N ALA A 40 -16.81 40.51 17.47
CA ALA A 40 -16.37 40.37 18.85
C ALA A 40 -15.86 41.70 19.44
N GLN A 41 -15.15 42.50 18.64
CA GLN A 41 -14.70 43.85 19.03
C GLN A 41 -15.88 44.80 19.26
N ALA A 42 -16.86 44.84 18.34
CA ALA A 42 -18.04 45.67 18.47
C ALA A 42 -18.86 45.36 19.73
N ARG A 43 -18.89 44.09 20.17
CA ARG A 43 -19.55 43.69 21.43
C ARG A 43 -18.83 44.22 22.66
N ILE A 44 -17.49 44.20 22.67
CA ILE A 44 -16.71 44.79 23.76
C ILE A 44 -16.92 46.31 23.83
N GLU A 45 -17.03 46.98 22.68
CA GLU A 45 -17.26 48.43 22.62
C GLU A 45 -18.67 48.84 23.10
N ALA A 46 -19.66 47.96 22.94
CA ALA A 46 -21.02 48.19 23.42
C ALA A 46 -21.19 48.03 24.95
N LEU A 47 -20.19 47.49 25.66
CA LEU A 47 -20.24 47.35 27.12
C LEU A 47 -20.14 48.72 27.80
N ALA A 48 -21.25 49.15 28.41
CA ALA A 48 -21.31 50.39 29.16
C ALA A 48 -20.46 50.31 30.45
N GLY A 49 -19.84 51.45 30.83
CA GLY A 49 -19.17 51.60 32.13
C GLY A 49 -17.74 51.05 32.22
N VAL A 50 -17.10 50.71 31.10
CA VAL A 50 -15.69 50.27 31.06
C VAL A 50 -14.79 51.43 30.66
N ASP A 51 -13.80 51.73 31.51
CA ASP A 51 -12.74 52.71 31.25
C ASP A 51 -11.96 52.39 29.96
N ASP A 52 -11.46 53.43 29.28
CA ASP A 52 -10.77 53.30 28.00
C ASP A 52 -9.51 52.42 28.08
N GLN A 53 -8.80 52.45 29.21
CA GLN A 53 -7.61 51.62 29.41
C GLN A 53 -7.99 50.13 29.48
N THR A 54 -9.02 49.80 30.26
CA THR A 54 -9.56 48.44 30.39
C THR A 54 -10.11 47.93 29.05
N ARG A 55 -10.72 48.81 28.25
CA ARG A 55 -11.22 48.48 26.92
C ARG A 55 -10.09 48.04 25.98
N ARG A 56 -8.98 48.79 25.94
CA ARG A 56 -7.81 48.45 25.11
C ARG A 56 -7.16 47.13 25.52
N ALA A 57 -7.01 46.89 26.83
CA ALA A 57 -6.48 45.63 27.34
C ALA A 57 -7.34 44.44 26.87
N ARG A 58 -8.67 44.53 27.03
CA ARG A 58 -9.61 43.49 26.60
C ARG A 58 -9.61 43.27 25.08
N GLN A 59 -9.42 44.31 24.28
CA GLN A 59 -9.30 44.18 22.83
C GLN A 59 -8.07 43.37 22.42
N MET A 60 -6.94 43.54 23.11
CA MET A 60 -5.73 42.75 22.85
C MET A 60 -5.91 41.27 23.23
N ASP A 61 -6.51 41.01 24.39
CA ASP A 61 -6.78 39.64 24.85
C ASP A 61 -7.78 38.94 23.93
N LEU A 62 -8.81 39.66 23.47
CA LEU A 62 -9.76 39.14 22.50
C LEU A 62 -9.09 38.82 21.17
N ALA A 63 -8.20 39.68 20.65
CA ALA A 63 -7.47 39.38 19.42
C ALA A 63 -6.60 38.13 19.55
N ARG A 64 -5.91 37.95 20.69
CA ARG A 64 -5.13 36.74 20.99
C ARG A 64 -6.02 35.50 21.12
N ALA A 65 -7.17 35.61 21.79
CA ALA A 65 -8.14 34.53 21.91
C ALA A 65 -8.71 34.14 20.54
N PHE A 66 -8.98 35.11 19.68
CA PHE A 66 -9.51 34.84 18.35
C PHE A 66 -8.47 34.19 17.43
N LEU A 67 -7.22 34.61 17.47
CA LEU A 67 -6.12 33.95 16.74
C LEU A 67 -5.93 32.50 17.19
N SER A 68 -6.02 32.24 18.49
CA SER A 68 -5.94 30.87 19.02
C SER A 68 -7.18 30.04 18.69
N PHE A 69 -8.36 30.66 18.64
CA PHE A 69 -9.58 30.05 18.11
C PHE A 69 -9.47 29.69 16.63
N GLU A 70 -9.01 30.62 15.77
CA GLU A 70 -8.80 30.35 14.34
C GLU A 70 -7.78 29.24 14.15
N LYS A 71 -6.68 29.24 14.92
CA LYS A 71 -5.70 28.16 14.91
C LYS A 71 -6.30 26.82 15.37
N ALA A 72 -7.22 26.84 16.34
CA ALA A 72 -7.92 25.65 16.80
C ALA A 72 -8.97 25.15 15.79
N ARG A 73 -9.62 26.05 15.05
CA ARG A 73 -10.57 25.76 13.97
C ARG A 73 -9.86 25.26 12.71
N ALA A 74 -8.68 25.80 12.43
CA ALA A 74 -7.81 25.42 11.33
C ALA A 74 -6.98 24.16 11.62
N ARG A 75 -6.93 23.68 12.87
CA ARG A 75 -6.47 22.31 13.13
C ARG A 75 -7.53 21.40 12.51
N PRO A 76 -7.24 20.70 11.39
CA PRO A 76 -8.16 19.70 10.91
C PRO A 76 -8.40 18.77 12.09
N ARG A 77 -9.68 18.63 12.49
CA ARG A 77 -10.08 17.51 13.34
C ARG A 77 -9.48 16.31 12.64
N GLY A 78 -8.41 15.78 13.23
CA GLY A 78 -7.67 14.70 12.59
C GLY A 78 -8.72 13.68 12.21
N VAL A 79 -8.87 13.45 10.91
CA VAL A 79 -9.38 12.18 10.40
C VAL A 79 -8.35 11.20 10.93
N GLY A 80 -8.57 10.81 12.18
CA GLY A 80 -7.56 10.20 13.00
C GLY A 80 -7.19 8.89 12.35
N LEU A 81 -6.00 8.42 12.63
CA LEU A 81 -5.53 7.07 12.31
C LEU A 81 -6.62 5.97 12.53
N LEU A 82 -7.59 6.20 13.41
CA LEU A 82 -8.78 5.39 13.64
C LEU A 82 -9.74 5.23 12.43
N SER A 83 -9.83 6.18 11.50
CA SER A 83 -10.63 6.01 10.27
C SER A 83 -9.93 5.16 9.22
N PHE A 84 -8.59 5.02 9.28
CA PHE A 84 -7.86 4.07 8.44
C PHE A 84 -8.06 2.63 8.91
N GLY A 85 -8.30 2.43 10.21
CA GLY A 85 -8.57 1.12 10.81
C GLY A 85 -9.55 0.27 10.02
N PRO A 86 -10.81 0.71 9.79
CA PRO A 86 -11.79 -0.10 9.08
C PRO A 86 -11.47 -0.31 7.59
N SER A 87 -10.91 0.67 6.88
CA SER A 87 -10.56 0.51 5.46
C SER A 87 -9.38 -0.43 5.25
N VAL A 88 -8.33 -0.30 6.08
CA VAL A 88 -7.18 -1.22 6.06
C VAL A 88 -7.61 -2.63 6.48
N PHE A 89 -8.46 -2.74 7.50
CA PHE A 89 -9.01 -4.01 7.95
C PHE A 89 -9.88 -4.67 6.87
N ALA A 90 -10.71 -3.90 6.17
CA ALA A 90 -11.51 -4.40 5.06
C ALA A 90 -10.63 -4.92 3.91
N LEU A 91 -9.59 -4.17 3.53
CA LEU A 91 -8.65 -4.59 2.50
C LEU A 91 -7.90 -5.87 2.89
N MET A 92 -7.41 -5.94 4.14
CA MET A 92 -6.74 -7.12 4.67
C MET A 92 -7.69 -8.33 4.72
N ALA A 93 -8.94 -8.13 5.12
CA ALA A 93 -9.97 -9.16 5.13
C ALA A 93 -10.30 -9.68 3.72
N ILE A 94 -10.32 -8.81 2.71
CA ILE A 94 -10.51 -9.21 1.30
C ILE A 94 -9.32 -10.06 0.84
N VAL A 95 -8.09 -9.64 1.09
CA VAL A 95 -6.88 -10.38 0.71
C VAL A 95 -6.85 -11.76 1.37
N LEU A 96 -7.08 -11.82 2.69
CA LEU A 96 -7.20 -13.09 3.41
C LEU A 96 -8.37 -13.93 2.92
N GLY A 97 -9.49 -13.31 2.56
CA GLY A 97 -10.66 -13.98 2.02
C GLY A 97 -10.36 -14.65 0.68
N VAL A 98 -9.66 -13.97 -0.22
CA VAL A 98 -9.23 -14.52 -1.51
C VAL A 98 -8.25 -15.68 -1.30
N ILE A 99 -7.26 -15.52 -0.41
CA ILE A 99 -6.28 -16.59 -0.10
C ILE A 99 -7.01 -17.80 0.51
N SER A 100 -7.87 -17.57 1.50
CA SER A 100 -8.64 -18.64 2.15
C SER A 100 -9.57 -19.32 1.15
N PHE A 101 -10.26 -18.57 0.30
CA PHE A 101 -11.11 -19.13 -0.74
C PHE A 101 -10.33 -19.99 -1.74
N GLY A 102 -9.12 -19.58 -2.12
CA GLY A 102 -8.23 -20.37 -2.95
C GLY A 102 -7.79 -21.68 -2.29
N ILE A 103 -7.45 -21.65 -0.99
CA ILE A 103 -7.02 -22.83 -0.23
C ILE A 103 -8.18 -23.81 0.01
N PHE A 104 -9.37 -23.30 0.32
CA PHE A 104 -10.53 -24.12 0.71
C PHE A 104 -11.47 -24.48 -0.45
N SER A 105 -11.26 -23.94 -1.65
CA SER A 105 -12.02 -24.34 -2.82
C SER A 105 -11.71 -25.79 -3.18
N LYS A 106 -12.73 -26.67 -3.07
CA LYS A 106 -12.65 -28.11 -3.36
C LYS A 106 -12.54 -28.44 -4.87
N THR A 107 -12.04 -27.51 -5.66
CA THR A 107 -11.88 -27.70 -7.10
C THR A 107 -10.54 -28.39 -7.30
N GLU A 108 -10.53 -29.65 -7.73
CA GLU A 108 -9.29 -30.30 -8.15
C GLU A 108 -8.75 -29.64 -9.43
N PRO A 109 -7.43 -29.44 -9.55
CA PRO A 109 -6.39 -29.64 -8.54
C PRO A 109 -6.36 -28.52 -7.49
N THR A 110 -6.31 -28.89 -6.22
CA THR A 110 -6.17 -27.97 -5.08
C THR A 110 -4.89 -27.14 -5.22
N LEU A 111 -4.93 -25.84 -4.87
CA LEU A 111 -3.76 -24.97 -4.90
C LEU A 111 -2.55 -25.56 -4.16
N LEU A 112 -2.78 -26.31 -3.08
CA LEU A 112 -1.74 -27.02 -2.33
C LEU A 112 -0.94 -28.01 -3.18
N ASP A 113 -1.57 -28.64 -4.16
CA ASP A 113 -0.95 -29.63 -5.04
C ASP A 113 -0.07 -28.94 -6.10
N GLN A 114 -0.54 -27.80 -6.62
CA GLN A 114 0.23 -26.91 -7.48
C GLN A 114 1.37 -26.20 -6.74
N LEU A 115 1.23 -25.96 -5.43
CA LEU A 115 2.30 -25.44 -4.57
C LEU A 115 3.42 -26.46 -4.28
N SER A 116 3.22 -27.75 -4.55
CA SER A 116 4.32 -28.72 -4.44
C SER A 116 5.40 -28.49 -5.49
N ASP A 117 5.03 -27.89 -6.62
CA ASP A 117 5.96 -27.43 -7.64
C ASP A 117 6.67 -26.15 -7.16
N THR A 118 8.00 -26.26 -7.06
CA THR A 118 8.88 -25.20 -6.58
C THR A 118 8.93 -24.01 -7.55
N GLU A 119 8.50 -24.17 -8.80
CA GLU A 119 8.36 -23.06 -9.73
C GLU A 119 7.06 -22.27 -9.43
N THR A 120 5.96 -22.98 -9.24
CA THR A 120 4.63 -22.39 -8.98
C THR A 120 4.53 -21.74 -7.58
N ALA A 121 5.03 -22.39 -6.53
CA ALA A 121 5.02 -21.84 -5.16
C ALA A 121 5.81 -20.53 -5.05
N ARG A 122 6.93 -20.47 -5.76
CA ARG A 122 7.82 -19.32 -5.79
C ARG A 122 7.09 -18.15 -6.46
N GLY A 123 6.34 -18.40 -7.54
CA GLY A 123 5.59 -17.36 -8.27
C GLY A 123 4.47 -16.77 -7.41
N LEU A 124 3.81 -17.63 -6.63
CA LEU A 124 2.75 -17.23 -5.71
C LEU A 124 3.26 -16.33 -4.57
N ILE A 125 4.41 -16.64 -3.97
CA ILE A 125 5.01 -15.82 -2.90
C ILE A 125 5.30 -14.42 -3.42
N THR A 126 5.89 -14.31 -4.62
CA THR A 126 6.24 -13.03 -5.22
C THR A 126 5.01 -12.24 -5.61
N PHE A 127 3.95 -12.91 -6.09
CA PHE A 127 2.65 -12.29 -6.34
C PHE A 127 2.04 -11.70 -5.07
N ILE A 128 1.98 -12.45 -3.97
CA ILE A 128 1.44 -11.96 -2.68
C ILE A 128 2.27 -10.79 -2.15
N PHE A 129 3.60 -10.89 -2.25
CA PHE A 129 4.50 -9.83 -1.80
C PHE A 129 4.33 -8.54 -2.61
N ALA A 130 4.28 -8.65 -3.94
CA ALA A 130 4.04 -7.51 -4.84
C ALA A 130 2.69 -6.85 -4.56
N LEU A 131 1.64 -7.65 -4.36
CA LEU A 131 0.29 -7.17 -4.06
C LEU A 131 0.22 -6.48 -2.68
N GLY A 132 0.96 -6.98 -1.69
CA GLY A 132 1.14 -6.34 -0.39
C GLY A 132 1.84 -4.98 -0.48
N VAL A 133 2.96 -4.91 -1.21
CA VAL A 133 3.69 -3.66 -1.45
C VAL A 133 2.82 -2.63 -2.19
N MET A 134 2.09 -3.07 -3.22
CA MET A 134 1.18 -2.20 -3.98
C MET A 134 0.01 -1.70 -3.12
N SER A 135 -0.54 -2.54 -2.26
CA SER A 135 -1.60 -2.15 -1.32
C SER A 135 -1.10 -1.10 -0.33
N LEU A 136 0.09 -1.30 0.24
CA LEU A 136 0.70 -0.37 1.18
C LEU A 136 1.00 0.98 0.51
N ALA A 137 1.49 0.95 -0.72
CA ALA A 137 1.70 2.13 -1.54
C ALA A 137 0.41 2.93 -1.76
N LEU A 138 -0.68 2.26 -2.14
CA LEU A 138 -1.98 2.90 -2.34
C LEU A 138 -2.52 3.53 -1.04
N ILE A 139 -2.30 2.89 0.11
CA ILE A 139 -2.66 3.45 1.42
C ILE A 139 -1.88 4.73 1.69
N ILE A 140 -0.55 4.74 1.49
CA ILE A 140 0.31 5.91 1.72
C ILE A 140 -0.10 7.07 0.81
N VAL A 141 -0.34 6.79 -0.47
CA VAL A 141 -0.78 7.79 -1.45
C VAL A 141 -2.16 8.34 -1.07
N SER A 142 -3.12 7.48 -0.74
CA SER A 142 -4.46 7.89 -0.31
C SER A 142 -4.40 8.74 0.97
N ALA A 143 -3.56 8.36 1.92
CA ALA A 143 -3.32 9.14 3.14
C ALA A 143 -2.73 10.52 2.85
N SER A 144 -1.87 10.63 1.83
CA SER A 144 -1.34 11.91 1.40
C SER A 144 -2.40 12.82 0.76
N PHE A 145 -3.37 12.28 0.04
CA PHE A 145 -4.46 13.08 -0.56
C PHE A 145 -5.48 13.56 0.48
N ILE A 146 -5.67 12.80 1.56
CA ILE A 146 -6.58 13.16 2.67
C ILE A 146 -5.92 14.15 3.64
N SER A 147 -4.59 14.23 3.64
CA SER A 147 -3.81 15.22 4.39
C SER A 147 -4.03 16.64 3.81
N ASP A 148 -5.08 17.30 4.29
CA ASP A 148 -5.53 18.63 3.85
C ASP A 148 -4.40 19.68 3.88
N GLY A 149 -4.07 20.23 2.69
CA GLY A 149 -3.44 21.51 2.31
C GLY A 149 -2.21 22.06 3.03
N SER A 150 -1.97 21.77 4.30
CA SER A 150 -0.95 22.44 5.13
C SER A 150 0.46 21.89 4.99
N ARG A 151 0.63 20.77 4.27
CA ARG A 151 1.93 20.13 4.05
C ARG A 151 2.11 19.79 2.57
N PRO A 152 2.53 20.77 1.74
CA PRO A 152 2.84 20.50 0.32
C PRO A 152 3.83 19.35 0.14
N HIS A 153 4.71 19.13 1.12
CA HIS A 153 5.73 18.06 1.10
C HIS A 153 5.21 16.65 1.42
N ALA A 154 3.96 16.46 1.84
CA ALA A 154 3.45 15.12 2.17
C ALA A 154 3.34 14.23 0.92
N PHE A 155 2.87 14.82 -0.18
CA PHE A 155 2.72 14.11 -1.46
C PHE A 155 4.07 13.79 -2.09
N ASP A 156 5.00 14.76 -2.10
CA ASP A 156 6.34 14.54 -2.63
C ASP A 156 7.07 13.42 -1.87
N ARG A 157 6.96 13.42 -0.54
CA ARG A 157 7.55 12.38 0.31
C ARG A 157 6.88 11.02 0.11
N ALA A 158 5.57 10.99 -0.06
CA ALA A 158 4.85 9.76 -0.41
C ALA A 158 5.32 9.20 -1.77
N LYS A 159 5.54 10.09 -2.75
CA LYS A 159 6.04 9.72 -4.07
C LYS A 159 7.45 9.15 -4.02
N GLU A 160 8.35 9.78 -3.26
CA GLU A 160 9.73 9.29 -3.05
C GLU A 160 9.74 7.90 -2.42
N VAL A 161 8.96 7.70 -1.35
CA VAL A 161 8.86 6.40 -0.68
C VAL A 161 8.29 5.35 -1.64
N PHE A 162 7.23 5.68 -2.38
CA PHE A 162 6.63 4.80 -3.38
C PHE A 162 7.62 4.40 -4.48
N THR A 163 8.37 5.36 -5.04
CA THR A 163 9.37 5.06 -6.08
C THR A 163 10.48 4.17 -5.55
N SER A 164 10.93 4.36 -4.31
CA SER A 164 11.91 3.47 -3.68
C SER A 164 11.38 2.04 -3.51
N LEU A 165 10.12 1.88 -3.11
CA LEU A 165 9.46 0.58 -2.97
C LEU A 165 9.34 -0.14 -4.31
N VAL A 166 8.97 0.57 -5.37
CA VAL A 166 8.91 0.01 -6.73
C VAL A 166 10.29 -0.41 -7.22
N ALA A 167 11.35 0.36 -6.93
CA ALA A 167 12.71 0.00 -7.30
C ALA A 167 13.20 -1.27 -6.58
N ILE A 168 12.96 -1.39 -5.27
CA ILE A 168 13.30 -2.59 -4.50
C ILE A 168 12.51 -3.79 -5.02
N LEU A 169 11.20 -3.62 -5.28
CA LEU A 169 10.36 -4.67 -5.85
C LEU A 169 10.88 -5.14 -7.22
N GLY A 170 11.24 -4.21 -8.10
CA GLY A 170 11.82 -4.53 -9.41
C GLY A 170 13.14 -5.30 -9.29
N THR A 171 13.95 -4.97 -8.29
CA THR A 171 15.22 -5.68 -8.02
C THR A 171 14.97 -7.11 -7.53
N ILE A 172 14.03 -7.30 -6.60
CA ILE A 172 13.65 -8.62 -6.09
C ILE A 172 13.06 -9.46 -7.23
N LEU A 173 12.16 -8.90 -8.04
CA LEU A 173 11.59 -9.57 -9.21
C LEU A 173 12.67 -9.93 -10.24
N GLY A 174 13.61 -9.03 -10.50
CA GLY A 174 14.73 -9.26 -11.42
C GLY A 174 15.62 -10.42 -10.99
N PHE A 175 16.00 -10.48 -9.71
CA PHE A 175 16.72 -11.64 -9.18
C PHE A 175 15.87 -12.91 -9.22
N TYR A 176 14.60 -12.79 -8.86
CA TYR A 176 13.68 -13.91 -8.79
C TYR A 176 13.50 -14.61 -10.15
N PHE A 177 13.31 -13.86 -11.24
CA PHE A 177 13.18 -14.43 -12.59
C PHE A 177 14.52 -14.68 -13.28
N GLY A 178 15.57 -13.93 -12.93
CA GLY A 178 16.90 -14.07 -13.54
C GLY A 178 17.64 -15.36 -13.15
N VAL A 179 17.44 -15.87 -11.94
CA VAL A 179 18.16 -17.08 -11.47
C VAL A 179 17.62 -18.35 -12.13
N GLY A 180 16.30 -18.46 -12.37
CA GLY A 180 15.72 -19.63 -13.02
C GLY A 180 16.06 -19.74 -14.51
N GLU A 181 16.23 -18.62 -15.21
CA GLU A 181 16.72 -18.64 -16.60
C GLU A 181 18.19 -19.02 -16.68
N ALA A 182 19.03 -18.60 -15.72
CA ALA A 182 20.44 -18.97 -15.69
C ALA A 182 20.63 -20.50 -15.55
N GLU A 183 19.87 -21.14 -14.65
CA GLU A 183 19.88 -22.61 -14.48
C GLU A 183 19.40 -23.35 -15.74
N ARG A 184 18.31 -22.89 -16.38
CA ARG A 184 17.82 -23.49 -17.63
C ARG A 184 18.79 -23.35 -18.80
N LEU A 185 19.48 -22.21 -18.89
CA LEU A 185 20.50 -21.98 -19.92
C LEU A 185 21.73 -22.88 -19.71
N GLU A 186 22.12 -23.12 -18.46
CA GLU A 186 23.23 -23.99 -18.11
C GLU A 186 22.91 -25.46 -18.40
N GLU A 187 21.69 -25.93 -18.08
CA GLU A 187 21.20 -27.27 -18.45
C GLU A 187 21.09 -27.45 -19.97
N ALA A 188 20.63 -26.43 -20.70
CA ALA A 188 20.55 -26.47 -22.16
C ALA A 188 21.94 -26.56 -22.81
N GLN A 189 22.94 -25.86 -22.26
CA GLN A 189 24.33 -25.96 -22.71
C GLN A 189 24.95 -27.32 -22.35
N ALA A 190 24.67 -27.87 -21.17
CA ALA A 190 25.12 -29.20 -20.77
C ALA A 190 24.54 -30.31 -21.68
N ASN A 191 23.25 -30.23 -22.01
CA ASN A 191 22.58 -31.17 -22.92
C ASN A 191 23.07 -31.05 -24.37
N ALA A 192 23.35 -29.82 -24.84
CA ALA A 192 23.94 -29.59 -26.16
C ALA A 192 25.38 -30.17 -26.24
N ALA A 193 26.17 -30.03 -25.17
CA ALA A 193 27.51 -30.60 -25.09
C ALA A 193 27.49 -32.14 -25.08
N GLN A 194 26.55 -32.77 -24.35
CA GLN A 194 26.41 -34.23 -24.35
C GLN A 194 25.95 -34.80 -25.69
N SER A 195 25.05 -34.11 -26.40
CA SER A 195 24.61 -34.53 -27.75
C SER A 195 25.74 -34.48 -28.78
N SER A 196 26.77 -33.65 -28.57
CA SER A 196 27.95 -33.58 -29.44
C SER A 196 28.99 -34.68 -29.18
N LEU A 197 28.92 -35.37 -28.03
CA LEU A 197 29.81 -36.49 -27.69
C LEU A 197 29.27 -37.85 -28.19
N VAL A 198 28.00 -37.92 -28.58
CA VAL A 198 27.42 -39.06 -29.29
C VAL A 198 27.64 -38.86 -30.80
N ALA A 199 28.91 -38.94 -31.21
CA ALA A 199 29.22 -39.09 -32.63
C ALA A 199 28.64 -40.43 -33.14
N PRO A 200 28.13 -40.51 -34.38
CA PRO A 200 27.53 -41.71 -34.91
C PRO A 200 28.61 -42.78 -35.03
N ASN A 201 28.46 -43.84 -34.24
CA ASN A 201 29.19 -45.09 -34.44
C ASN A 201 28.80 -45.57 -35.85
N ALA A 202 29.64 -45.28 -36.84
CA ALA A 202 29.38 -45.64 -38.22
C ALA A 202 29.13 -47.16 -38.26
N PRO A 203 28.05 -47.63 -38.90
CA PRO A 203 27.83 -49.06 -39.03
C PRO A 203 29.02 -49.64 -39.79
N GLN A 204 29.84 -50.45 -39.10
CA GLN A 204 30.81 -51.30 -39.76
C GLN A 204 30.01 -52.25 -40.65
N THR A 205 29.94 -51.92 -41.94
CA THR A 205 29.47 -52.81 -42.99
C THR A 205 30.40 -54.01 -43.02
N GLY A 206 30.05 -55.02 -42.23
CA GLY A 206 30.61 -56.36 -42.33
C GLY A 206 30.33 -56.88 -43.73
N ILE A 207 31.41 -57.22 -44.44
CA ILE A 207 31.39 -57.92 -45.71
C ILE A 207 30.77 -59.30 -45.45
N VAL A 208 29.49 -59.46 -45.76
CA VAL A 208 28.83 -60.77 -45.77
C VAL A 208 29.32 -61.50 -47.03
N ALA A 209 30.07 -62.58 -46.82
CA ALA A 209 30.46 -63.49 -47.89
C ALA A 209 29.20 -64.12 -48.52
N PRO A 210 29.13 -64.27 -49.85
CA PRO A 210 27.99 -64.90 -50.50
C PRO A 210 27.89 -66.39 -50.12
N ASP A 211 26.69 -66.78 -49.71
CA ASP A 211 26.26 -68.12 -49.35
C ASP A 211 26.45 -69.09 -50.55
N PRO A 212 27.13 -70.24 -50.40
CA PRO A 212 27.29 -71.20 -51.49
C PRO A 212 25.95 -71.84 -51.87
N ALA A 213 25.69 -71.87 -53.18
CA ALA A 213 24.43 -72.34 -53.76
C ALA A 213 24.02 -73.76 -53.29
N PRO A 214 22.72 -74.01 -53.05
CA PRO A 214 22.23 -75.33 -52.69
C PRO A 214 22.40 -76.32 -53.85
N MET A 215 23.03 -77.45 -53.55
CA MET A 215 23.19 -78.60 -54.44
C MET A 215 21.81 -79.22 -54.74
N PRO A 216 21.48 -79.59 -55.99
CA PRO A 216 20.22 -80.24 -56.32
C PRO A 216 20.20 -81.72 -55.84
N ASP A 217 19.10 -82.11 -55.19
CA ASP A 217 18.83 -83.47 -54.75
C ASP A 217 18.70 -84.46 -55.93
N PRO A 218 19.18 -85.71 -55.79
CA PRO A 218 19.04 -86.74 -56.81
C PRO A 218 17.61 -87.31 -56.88
N ALA A 219 17.16 -87.54 -58.11
CA ALA A 219 15.83 -88.03 -58.45
C ALA A 219 15.50 -89.42 -57.83
N PRO A 220 14.23 -89.68 -57.46
CA PRO A 220 13.81 -90.97 -56.93
C PRO A 220 13.78 -92.02 -58.05
N GLY A 221 14.56 -93.08 -57.84
CA GLY A 221 14.56 -94.28 -58.67
C GLY A 221 13.22 -95.03 -58.60
N THR A 222 12.82 -95.52 -59.75
CA THR A 222 11.82 -96.55 -60.00
C THR A 222 12.19 -97.85 -59.31
N GLU A 223 11.24 -98.48 -58.60
CA GLU A 223 10.95 -99.92 -58.63
C GLU A 223 9.60 -100.20 -57.96
#